data_AF-A0A7X8FXY4-F1
#
_entry.id   AF-A0A7X8FXY4-F1
#
_cell.length_a   1.000
_cell.length_b   1.000
_cell.length_c   1.000
_cell.angle_alpha   90.00
_cell.angle_beta   90.00
_cell.angle_gamma   90.00
#
_symmetry.space_group_name_H-M   'P 1'
#
loop_
_entity.id
_entity.type
_entity.pdbx_description
1 polymer ?
#
loop_
_entity_poly.entity_id
_entity_poly.type
_entity_poly.pdbx_seq_one_letter_code
_entity_poly.pdbx_strand_id
1 'polypeptide(L)'
;MNKEFVNIIKKVSILIIVVFIIGIMSMDNAMYIGFSLGGLGIILQSIMMYYDMDKMLTFKISSKKYVFLSYLKRYTISIIVLLILINYSERHFAFGILGLFSIKLVLLIKILKEHIKKFFKKFLEKNI
;
A
#
# COMPACT_ATOMS: atom_id res chain seq x y z
N MET A 1 13.94 -12.13 12.85
CA MET A 1 12.95 -11.35 12.06
C MET A 1 12.14 -12.33 11.22
N ASN A 2 10.81 -12.28 11.26
CA ASN A 2 9.94 -13.28 10.62
C ASN A 2 10.20 -13.35 9.09
N LYS A 3 10.29 -14.54 8.49
CA LYS A 3 10.64 -14.71 7.05
C LYS A 3 9.64 -13.99 6.13
N GLU A 4 8.39 -13.91 6.55
CA GLU A 4 7.33 -13.18 5.83
C GLU A 4 7.58 -11.67 5.82
N PHE A 5 8.10 -11.11 6.92
CA PHE A 5 8.41 -9.68 7.01
C PHE A 5 9.55 -9.28 6.07
N VAL A 6 10.61 -10.10 6.02
CA VAL A 6 11.70 -9.90 5.07
C VAL A 6 11.17 -9.92 3.63
N ASN A 7 10.20 -10.80 3.34
CA ASN A 7 9.60 -10.91 2.02
C ASN A 7 8.69 -9.70 1.68
N ILE A 8 7.96 -9.17 2.67
CA ILE A 8 7.16 -7.94 2.52
C ILE A 8 8.07 -6.74 2.30
N ILE A 9 9.13 -6.58 3.12
CA ILE A 9 10.11 -5.51 2.94
C ILE A 9 10.73 -5.59 1.55
N LYS A 10 11.19 -6.77 1.11
CA LYS A 10 11.75 -6.94 -0.23
C LYS A 10 10.79 -6.48 -1.33
N LYS A 11 9.51 -6.85 -1.23
CA LYS A 11 8.48 -6.45 -2.20
C LYS A 11 8.20 -4.94 -2.15
N VAL A 12 8.14 -4.37 -0.97
CA VAL A 12 7.98 -2.92 -0.74
C VAL A 12 9.19 -2.16 -1.29
N SER A 13 10.42 -2.64 -1.07
CA SER A 13 11.65 -2.07 -1.61
C SER A 13 11.72 -2.12 -3.12
N ILE A 14 11.32 -3.24 -3.73
CA ILE A 14 11.19 -3.34 -5.20
C ILE A 14 10.18 -2.32 -5.70
N LEU A 15 9.07 -2.13 -4.98
CA LEU A 15 8.04 -1.18 -5.37
C LEU A 15 8.51 0.28 -5.22
N ILE A 16 9.34 0.60 -4.22
CA ILE A 16 10.05 1.90 -4.12
C ILE A 16 10.86 2.15 -5.39
N ILE A 17 11.65 1.17 -5.81
CA ILE A 17 12.51 1.28 -6.99
C ILE A 17 11.66 1.51 -8.24
N VAL A 18 10.55 0.78 -8.38
CA VAL A 18 9.62 0.95 -9.52
C VAL A 18 8.97 2.35 -9.51
N VAL A 19 8.50 2.83 -8.36
CA VAL A 19 7.93 4.18 -8.21
C VAL A 19 8.96 5.24 -8.58
N PHE A 20 10.20 5.09 -8.12
CA PHE A 20 11.31 6.00 -8.45
C PHE A 20 11.64 6.00 -9.94
N ILE A 21 11.74 4.83 -10.58
CA ILE A 21 12.04 4.70 -12.00
C ILE A 21 10.92 5.36 -12.83
N ILE A 22 9.66 5.07 -12.52
CA ILE A 22 8.51 5.68 -13.21
C ILE A 22 8.54 7.20 -13.09
N GLY A 23 8.83 7.70 -11.88
CA GLY A 23 8.96 9.14 -11.65
C GLY A 23 10.11 9.76 -12.47
N ILE A 24 11.29 9.14 -12.50
CA ILE A 24 12.44 9.64 -13.27
C ILE A 24 12.15 9.62 -14.77
N MET A 25 11.53 8.56 -15.29
CA MET A 25 11.19 8.43 -16.71
C MET A 25 10.18 9.46 -17.19
N SER A 26 9.35 9.99 -16.29
CA SER A 26 8.26 10.89 -16.67
C SER A 26 8.71 12.29 -17.11
N MET A 27 9.94 12.71 -16.81
CA MET A 27 10.50 14.06 -17.06
C MET A 27 9.64 15.23 -16.54
N ASP A 28 8.51 14.97 -15.87
CA ASP A 28 7.63 15.96 -15.24
C ASP A 28 7.87 15.94 -13.72
N ASN A 29 8.37 17.07 -13.21
CA ASN A 29 8.61 17.27 -11.78
C ASN A 29 7.37 17.02 -10.93
N ALA A 30 6.18 17.38 -11.43
CA ALA A 30 4.93 17.17 -10.70
C ALA A 30 4.60 15.68 -10.57
N MET A 31 4.85 14.91 -11.62
CA MET A 31 4.67 13.46 -11.62
C MET A 31 5.71 12.79 -10.71
N TYR A 32 6.98 13.16 -10.81
CA TYR A 32 8.03 12.61 -9.96
C TYR A 32 7.75 12.86 -8.47
N ILE A 33 7.49 14.11 -8.07
CA ILE A 33 7.29 14.48 -6.67
C ILE A 33 5.98 13.89 -6.14
N GLY A 34 4.87 14.04 -6.88
CA GLY A 34 3.57 13.52 -6.47
C GLY A 34 3.59 12.01 -6.32
N PHE A 35 4.05 11.29 -7.34
CA PHE A 35 4.07 9.83 -7.33
C PHE A 35 5.02 9.27 -6.27
N SER A 36 6.18 9.91 -6.05
CA SER A 36 7.15 9.51 -5.03
C SER A 36 6.62 9.73 -3.61
N LEU A 37 6.07 10.92 -3.30
CA LEU A 37 5.52 11.20 -1.98
C LEU A 37 4.28 10.35 -1.68
N GLY A 38 3.40 10.16 -2.67
CA GLY A 38 2.27 9.25 -2.56
C GLY A 38 2.71 7.80 -2.34
N GLY A 39 3.70 7.34 -3.10
CA GLY A 39 4.33 6.03 -2.96
C GLY A 39 4.92 5.80 -1.57
N LEU A 40 5.72 6.74 -1.07
CA LEU A 40 6.27 6.70 0.28
C LEU A 40 5.17 6.65 1.35
N GLY A 41 4.11 7.44 1.18
CA GLY A 41 2.96 7.46 2.09
C GLY A 41 2.29 6.09 2.22
N ILE A 42 2.10 5.37 1.11
CA ILE A 42 1.46 4.05 1.15
C ILE A 42 2.39 2.94 1.65
N ILE A 43 3.71 3.09 1.47
CA ILE A 43 4.72 2.21 2.04
C ILE A 43 4.69 2.30 3.56
N LEU A 44 4.70 3.53 4.08
CA LEU A 44 4.69 3.77 5.52
C LEU A 44 3.42 3.18 6.15
N GLN A 45 2.27 3.36 5.50
CA GLN A 45 1.01 2.71 5.91
C GLN A 45 1.09 1.19 5.91
N SER A 46 1.75 0.59 4.92
CA SER A 46 1.90 -0.87 4.82
C SER A 46 2.79 -1.42 5.94
N ILE A 47 3.88 -0.72 6.28
CA ILE A 47 4.75 -1.06 7.41
C ILE A 47 3.99 -0.96 8.73
N MET A 48 3.21 0.11 8.94
CA MET A 48 2.40 0.26 10.14
C MET A 48 1.33 -0.83 10.25
N MET A 49 0.66 -1.15 9.16
CA MET A 49 -0.31 -2.25 9.13
C MET A 49 0.33 -3.58 9.54
N TYR A 50 1.54 -3.86 9.07
CA TYR A 50 2.29 -5.03 9.51
C TYR A 50 2.55 -5.02 11.03
N TYR A 51 3.09 -3.91 11.56
CA TYR A 51 3.36 -3.80 13.00
C TYR A 51 2.10 -3.97 13.85
N ASP A 52 0.97 -3.44 13.38
CA ASP A 52 -0.31 -3.60 14.05
C ASP A 52 -0.79 -5.06 14.04
N MET A 53 -0.64 -5.77 12.91
CA MET A 53 -0.96 -7.19 12.81
C MET A 53 -0.06 -8.05 13.71
N ASP A 54 1.24 -7.78 13.73
CA ASP A 54 2.22 -8.49 14.56
C ASP A 54 1.91 -8.32 16.05
N LYS A 55 1.56 -7.10 16.48
CA LYS A 55 1.12 -6.82 17.86
C LYS A 55 -0.21 -7.50 18.20
N MET A 56 -1.18 -7.51 17.28
CA MET A 56 -2.45 -8.20 17.50
C MET A 56 -2.25 -9.71 17.70
N LEU A 57 -1.36 -10.33 16.92
CA LEU A 57 -1.03 -11.74 17.03
C LEU A 57 -0.25 -12.05 18.31
N THR A 58 0.78 -11.25 18.62
CA THR A 58 1.70 -11.49 19.74
C THR A 58 1.03 -11.23 21.09
N PHE A 59 0.28 -10.13 21.22
CA PHE A 59 -0.29 -9.70 22.49
C PHE A 59 -1.78 -10.03 22.65
N LYS A 60 -2.41 -10.71 21.66
CA LYS A 60 -3.86 -10.98 21.61
C LYS A 60 -4.71 -9.73 21.87
N ILE A 61 -4.22 -8.55 21.49
CA ILE A 61 -4.94 -7.28 21.65
C ILE A 61 -6.03 -7.25 20.58
N SER A 62 -7.19 -7.84 20.88
CA SER A 62 -8.36 -7.87 19.99
C SER A 62 -9.30 -6.68 20.19
N SER A 63 -8.86 -5.64 20.92
CA SER A 63 -9.75 -4.53 21.25
C SER A 63 -10.12 -3.76 19.98
N LYS A 64 -11.43 -3.63 19.72
CA LYS A 64 -11.97 -2.81 18.61
C LYS A 64 -11.39 -1.39 18.62
N LYS A 65 -11.11 -0.85 19.82
CA LYS A 65 -10.46 0.45 20.02
C LYS A 65 -9.05 0.50 19.42
N TYR A 66 -8.24 -0.55 19.60
CA TYR A 66 -6.89 -0.62 19.04
C TYR A 66 -6.92 -0.69 17.51
N VAL A 67 -7.80 -1.52 16.94
CA VAL A 67 -8.02 -1.60 15.48
C VAL A 67 -8.41 -0.23 14.92
N PHE A 68 -9.37 0.44 15.55
CA PHE A 68 -9.84 1.77 15.13
C PHE A 68 -8.73 2.82 15.15
N LEU A 69 -7.98 2.92 16.26
CA LEU A 69 -6.84 3.83 16.39
C LEU A 69 -5.75 3.56 15.35
N SER A 70 -5.46 2.29 15.09
CA SER A 70 -4.52 1.84 14.07
C SER A 70 -4.95 2.30 12.66
N TYR A 71 -6.24 2.14 12.32
CA TYR A 71 -6.79 2.66 11.07
C TYR A 71 -6.67 4.18 10.98
N LEU A 72 -7.07 4.89 12.04
CA LEU A 72 -7.09 6.34 12.06
C LEU A 72 -5.68 6.91 11.81
N LYS A 73 -4.65 6.35 12.47
CA LYS A 73 -3.24 6.73 12.24
C LYS A 73 -2.81 6.58 10.78
N ARG A 74 -3.19 5.49 10.10
CA ARG A 74 -2.86 5.26 8.68
C ARG A 74 -3.55 6.28 7.76
N TYR A 75 -4.80 6.62 8.05
CA TYR A 75 -5.52 7.64 7.28
C TYR A 75 -4.96 9.05 7.52
N THR A 76 -4.55 9.38 8.75
CA THR A 76 -3.89 10.66 9.05
C THR A 76 -2.64 10.84 8.19
N ILE A 77 -1.83 9.79 7.99
CA ILE A 77 -0.65 9.86 7.11
C ILE A 77 -1.06 10.18 5.67
N SER A 78 -2.10 9.53 5.15
CA SER A 78 -2.61 9.83 3.80
C SER A 78 -3.04 11.28 3.68
N ILE A 79 -3.76 11.80 4.69
CA ILE A 79 -4.24 13.18 4.73
C ILE A 79 -3.05 14.15 4.75
N ILE A 80 -2.03 13.90 5.58
CA ILE A 80 -0.83 14.74 5.64
C ILE A 80 -0.12 14.77 4.29
N VAL A 81 0.09 13.62 3.65
CA VAL A 81 0.71 13.54 2.33
C VAL A 81 -0.08 14.34 1.29
N LEU A 82 -1.41 14.20 1.29
CA LEU A 82 -2.28 14.93 0.38
C LEU A 82 -2.29 16.43 0.64
N LEU A 83 -2.27 16.87 1.90
CA LEU A 83 -2.18 18.28 2.28
C LEU A 83 -0.84 18.91 1.89
N ILE A 84 0.25 18.16 1.97
CA ILE A 84 1.54 18.63 1.47
C ILE A 84 1.45 18.84 -0.04
N LEU A 85 0.93 17.85 -0.77
CA LEU A 85 0.89 17.90 -2.23
C LEU A 85 -0.07 18.93 -2.81
N ILE A 86 -1.20 19.20 -2.15
CA ILE A 86 -2.15 20.22 -2.59
C ILE A 86 -1.57 21.64 -2.47
N ASN A 87 -0.65 21.87 -1.53
CA ASN A 87 0.05 23.15 -1.39
C ASN A 87 1.10 23.40 -2.49
N TYR A 88 1.53 22.37 -3.22
CA TYR A 88 2.44 22.53 -4.35
C TYR A 88 1.69 22.84 -5.64
N SER A 89 0.80 21.95 -6.08
CA SER A 89 -0.16 22.21 -7.16
C SER A 89 -1.18 21.07 -7.30
N GLU A 90 -2.25 21.34 -8.04
CA GLU A 90 -3.26 20.32 -8.39
C GLU A 90 -2.66 19.10 -9.11
N ARG A 91 -1.62 19.30 -9.93
CA ARG A 91 -0.92 18.20 -10.62
C ARG A 91 -0.17 17.31 -9.63
N HIS A 92 0.54 17.90 -8.67
CA HIS A 92 1.24 17.14 -7.61
C HIS A 92 0.25 16.33 -6.78
N PHE A 93 -0.91 16.93 -6.46
CA PHE A 93 -1.99 16.27 -5.75
C PHE A 93 -2.54 15.06 -6.53
N ALA A 94 -2.85 15.22 -7.82
CA ALA A 94 -3.34 14.14 -8.67
C ALA A 94 -2.37 12.96 -8.75
N PHE A 95 -1.08 13.24 -8.99
CA PHE A 95 -0.05 12.20 -9.01
C PHE A 95 0.22 11.59 -7.64
N GLY A 96 0.04 12.37 -6.56
CA GLY A 96 0.03 11.92 -5.17
C GLY A 96 -0.99 10.84 -4.89
N ILE A 97 -2.23 11.09 -5.32
CA ILE A 97 -3.31 10.12 -5.22
C ILE A 97 -2.92 8.83 -5.96
N LEU A 98 -2.46 8.94 -7.20
CA LEU A 98 -2.03 7.76 -7.98
C LEU A 98 -0.91 6.98 -7.28
N GLY A 99 0.07 7.68 -6.69
CA GLY A 99 1.12 7.09 -5.86
C GLY A 99 0.57 6.34 -4.65
N LEU A 100 -0.39 6.92 -3.92
CA LEU A 100 -1.06 6.29 -2.77
C LEU A 100 -1.88 5.05 -3.16
N PHE A 101 -2.41 5.01 -4.38
CA PHE A 101 -3.19 3.88 -4.89
C PHE A 101 -2.34 2.75 -5.48
N SER A 102 -1.09 3.01 -5.87
CA SER A 102 -0.21 2.05 -6.55
C SER A 102 -0.08 0.70 -5.83
N ILE A 103 0.23 0.70 -4.52
CA ILE A 103 0.37 -0.55 -3.74
C ILE A 103 -0.98 -1.22 -3.50
N LYS A 104 -2.04 -0.44 -3.26
CA LYS A 104 -3.38 -0.99 -3.05
C LYS A 104 -3.86 -1.74 -4.30
N LEU A 105 -3.58 -1.21 -5.49
CA LEU A 105 -3.86 -1.88 -6.76
C LEU A 105 -3.08 -3.19 -6.89
N VAL A 106 -1.79 -3.21 -6.56
CA VAL A 106 -0.98 -4.44 -6.60
C VAL A 106 -1.52 -5.51 -5.65
N LEU A 107 -1.90 -5.14 -4.43
CA LEU A 107 -2.52 -6.05 -3.46
C LEU A 107 -3.89 -6.53 -3.94
N LEU A 108 -4.71 -5.64 -4.49
CA LEU A 108 -6.04 -5.97 -5.00
C LEU A 108 -5.94 -6.98 -6.15
N ILE A 109 -5.02 -6.77 -7.10
CA ILE A 109 -4.75 -7.69 -8.21
C ILE A 109 -4.31 -9.07 -7.68
N LYS A 110 -3.45 -9.11 -6.64
CA LYS A 110 -3.02 -10.36 -6.04
C LYS A 110 -4.19 -11.13 -5.42
N ILE A 111 -5.05 -10.45 -4.66
CA ILE A 111 -6.24 -11.06 -4.03
C ILE A 111 -7.22 -11.55 -5.11
N LEU A 112 -7.45 -10.73 -6.14
CA LEU A 112 -8.31 -11.08 -7.28
C LEU A 112 -7.81 -12.36 -7.96
N LYS A 113 -6.49 -12.46 -8.19
CA LYS A 113 -5.86 -13.66 -8.77
C LYS A 113 -6.08 -14.91 -7.91
N GLU A 114 -5.97 -14.79 -6.59
CA GLU A 114 -6.23 -15.91 -5.67
C GLU A 114 -7.70 -16.33 -5.67
N HIS A 115 -8.63 -15.36 -5.71
CA HIS A 115 -10.06 -15.63 -5.82
C HIS A 115 -10.43 -16.30 -7.14
N ILE A 116 -9.90 -15.81 -8.27
CA ILE A 116 -10.11 -16.41 -9.59
C ILE A 116 -9.58 -17.85 -9.59
N LYS A 117 -8.36 -18.09 -9.06
CA LYS A 117 -7.79 -19.44 -8.96
C LYS A 117 -8.66 -20.39 -8.13
N LYS A 118 -9.20 -19.91 -6.99
CA LYS A 118 -10.13 -20.69 -6.15
C LYS A 118 -11.45 -20.96 -6.86
N PHE A 119 -11.98 -20.00 -7.62
CA PHE A 119 -13.20 -20.14 -8.40
C PHE A 119 -13.04 -21.23 -9.47
N PHE A 120 -11.97 -21.18 -10.27
CA PHE A 120 -11.67 -22.20 -11.27
C PHE A 120 -11.44 -23.58 -10.64
N LYS A 121 -10.75 -23.66 -9.50
CA LYS A 121 -10.55 -24.93 -8.78
C LYS A 121 -11.89 -25.54 -8.34
N LYS A 122 -12.78 -24.74 -7.74
CA LYS A 122 -14.13 -25.18 -7.38
C LYS A 122 -14.97 -25.56 -8.60
N PHE A 123 -14.81 -24.88 -9.73
CA PHE A 123 -15.54 -25.17 -10.95
C PHE A 123 -15.08 -26.49 -11.60
N LEU A 124 -13.78 -26.78 -11.54
CA LEU A 124 -13.20 -28.06 -11.99
C LEU A 124 -13.62 -29.23 -11.09
N GLU A 125 -13.60 -29.05 -9.77
CA GLU A 125 -14.01 -30.09 -8.80
C GLU A 125 -15.52 -30.39 -8.83
N LYS A 126 -16.35 -29.51 -9.43
CA LYS A 126 -17.81 -29.68 -9.50
C LYS A 126 -18.30 -30.29 -10.82
N ASN A 127 -17.41 -30.43 -11.81
CA ASN A 127 -17.70 -30.95 -13.15
C ASN A 127 -16.92 -32.25 -13.47
N ILE A 128 -16.36 -32.88 -12.44
CA ILE A 128 -15.83 -34.26 -12.43
C ILE A 128 -16.71 -35.04 -11.46
#